data_AF-A0A1H2WST9-F1
#
_entry.id   AF-A0A1H2WST9-F1
#
_cell.length_a   1.000
_cell.length_b   1.000
_cell.length_c   1.000
_cell.angle_alpha   90.00
_cell.angle_beta   90.00
_cell.angle_gamma   90.00
#
_symmetry.space_group_name_H-M   'P 1'
#
loop_
_entity.id
_entity.type
_entity.pdbx_description
1 polymer ?
#
loop_
_entity_poly.entity_id
_entity_poly.type
_entity_poly.pdbx_seq_one_letter_code
_entity_poly.pdbx_strand_id
1 'polypeptide(L)' 'MKKLSMLFVAGLFASLLAGCSPEVGSEAWCENMDETPKGEWSANDAGDYAKHCVFR' A
#
# COMPACT_ATOMS: atom_id res chain seq x y z
N MET A 1 -19.25 31.07 -3.12
CA MET A 1 -18.24 30.74 -4.16
C MET A 1 -16.82 30.57 -3.60
N LYS A 2 -16.26 31.52 -2.84
CA LYS A 2 -14.90 31.42 -2.24
C LYS A 2 -14.68 30.19 -1.32
N LYS A 3 -15.65 29.91 -0.43
CA LYS A 3 -15.62 28.76 0.49
C LYS A 3 -15.71 27.41 -0.22
N LEU A 4 -16.49 27.35 -1.30
CA LEU A 4 -16.68 26.16 -2.13
C LEU A 4 -15.42 25.86 -2.97
N SER A 5 -14.77 26.91 -3.48
CA SER A 5 -13.50 26.79 -4.21
C SER A 5 -12.34 26.30 -3.32
N MET A 6 -12.35 26.67 -2.04
CA MET A 6 -11.34 26.21 -1.06
C MET A 6 -11.51 24.73 -0.69
N LEU A 7 -12.75 24.25 -0.56
CA LEU A 7 -13.05 22.83 -0.31
C LEU A 7 -12.66 21.93 -1.49
N PHE A 8 -12.80 22.43 -2.72
CA PHE A 8 -12.43 21.68 -3.92
C PHE A 8 -10.91 21.49 -4.05
N VAL A 9 -10.11 22.52 -3.71
CA VAL A 9 -8.64 22.45 -3.71
C VAL A 9 -8.13 21.51 -2.62
N ALA A 10 -8.74 21.52 -1.43
CA ALA A 10 -8.36 20.61 -0.35
C ALA A 10 -8.68 19.13 -0.68
N GLY A 11 -9.81 18.87 -1.33
CA GLY A 11 -10.18 17.52 -1.79
C GLY A 11 -9.22 16.94 -2.83
N LEU A 12 -8.78 17.76 -3.80
CA LEU A 12 -7.82 17.37 -4.83
C LEU A 12 -6.41 17.08 -4.27
N PHE A 13 -6.01 17.76 -3.20
CA PHE A 13 -4.71 17.52 -2.55
C PHE A 13 -4.68 16.21 -1.77
N ALA A 14 -5.81 15.80 -1.17
CA ALA A 14 -5.90 14.54 -0.42
C ALA A 14 -5.77 13.30 -1.32
N SER A 15 -6.26 13.35 -2.57
CA SER A 15 -6.13 12.25 -3.52
C SER A 15 -4.69 11.99 -4.00
N LEU A 16 -3.80 12.98 -3.89
CA LEU A 16 -2.39 12.85 -4.30
C LEU A 16 -1.56 12.04 -3.27
N LEU A 17 -2.09 11.81 -2.07
CA LEU A 17 -1.40 11.08 -0.98
C LEU A 17 -1.75 9.59 -0.93
N ALA A 18 -2.68 9.11 -1.76
CA ALA A 18 -3.19 7.73 -1.72
C ALA A 18 -2.29 6.67 -2.41
N GLY A 19 -1.04 6.99 -2.72
CA GLY A 19 -0.20 6.22 -3.65
C GLY A 19 1.01 5.46 -3.09
N CYS A 20 1.10 5.19 -1.78
CA CYS A 20 2.27 4.49 -1.22
C CYS A 20 1.91 3.08 -0.73
N SER A 21 1.70 2.15 -1.65
CA SER A 21 1.89 0.72 -1.33
C SER A 21 3.29 0.33 -1.78
N PRO A 22 4.09 -0.33 -0.93
CA PRO A 22 5.42 -0.79 -1.31
C PRO A 22 5.33 -1.81 -2.45
N GLU A 23 6.35 -1.85 -3.31
CA GLU A 23 6.41 -2.75 -4.47
C GLU A 23 6.54 -4.20 -4.01
N VAL A 24 5.78 -5.11 -4.63
CA VAL A 24 5.80 -6.55 -4.28
C VAL A 24 7.23 -7.10 -4.38
N GLY A 25 7.67 -7.75 -3.30
CA GLY A 25 9.02 -8.31 -3.19
C GLY A 25 10.13 -7.32 -2.83
N SER A 26 9.82 -6.02 -2.68
CA SER A 26 10.76 -5.06 -2.09
C SER A 26 10.92 -5.34 -0.59
N GLU A 27 12.03 -4.87 -0.01
CA GLU A 27 12.32 -5.04 1.43
C GLU A 27 11.20 -4.43 2.29
N ALA A 28 10.77 -3.21 1.96
CA ALA A 28 9.65 -2.54 2.63
C ALA A 28 8.31 -3.31 2.49
N TRP A 29 8.11 -4.05 1.40
CA TRP A 29 6.93 -4.89 1.23
C TRP A 29 7.03 -6.18 2.05
N CYS A 30 8.20 -6.84 2.06
CA CYS A 30 8.44 -8.02 2.89
C CYS A 30 8.25 -7.72 4.38
N GLU A 31 8.80 -6.59 4.88
CA GLU A 31 8.62 -6.13 6.26
C GLU A 31 7.14 -5.89 6.60
N ASN A 32 6.41 -5.21 5.72
CA ASN A 32 4.97 -4.98 5.90
C ASN A 32 4.18 -6.30 5.94
N MET A 33 4.51 -7.23 5.04
CA MET A 33 3.89 -8.56 5.01
C MET A 33 4.19 -9.36 6.28
N ASP A 34 5.36 -9.21 6.89
CA ASP A 34 5.71 -9.87 8.15
C ASP A 34 4.83 -9.42 9.31
N GLU A 35 4.51 -8.13 9.37
CA GLU A 35 3.60 -7.56 10.37
C GLU A 35 2.12 -7.87 10.06
N THR A 36 1.79 -8.11 8.79
CA THR A 36 0.43 -8.42 8.35
C THR A 36 0.00 -9.81 8.84
N PRO A 37 -1.14 -9.94 9.57
CA PRO A 37 -1.65 -11.24 10.00
C PRO A 37 -1.87 -12.18 8.81
N LYS A 38 -1.34 -13.41 8.89
CA LYS A 38 -1.36 -14.37 7.77
C LYS A 38 -2.77 -14.76 7.30
N GLY A 39 -3.79 -14.58 8.14
CA GLY A 39 -5.19 -14.81 7.78
C GLY A 39 -5.80 -13.73 6.86
N GLU A 40 -5.14 -12.56 6.76
CA GLU A 40 -5.54 -11.49 5.83
C GLU A 40 -4.84 -11.62 4.47
N TRP A 41 -3.91 -12.56 4.33
CA TRP A 41 -3.17 -12.75 3.09
C TRP A 41 -4.07 -13.33 2.01
N SER A 42 -3.98 -12.81 0.79
CA SER A 42 -4.48 -13.52 -0.37
C SER A 42 -3.55 -14.68 -0.74
N ALA A 43 -4.06 -15.63 -1.52
CA ALA A 43 -3.23 -16.71 -2.06
C ALA A 43 -2.08 -16.19 -2.93
N ASN A 44 -2.27 -15.04 -3.59
CA ASN A 44 -1.23 -14.41 -4.39
C ASN A 44 -0.13 -13.83 -3.50
N ASP A 45 -0.50 -13.10 -2.44
CA ASP A 45 0.47 -12.48 -1.53
C ASP A 45 1.32 -13.53 -0.82
N ALA A 46 0.70 -14.64 -0.40
CA ALA A 46 1.43 -15.76 0.19
C ALA A 46 2.45 -16.36 -0.79
N GLY A 47 2.07 -16.51 -2.06
CA GLY A 47 2.95 -17.03 -3.11
C GLY A 47 4.09 -16.09 -3.45
N ASP A 48 3.81 -14.80 -3.57
CA ASP A 48 4.80 -13.79 -3.89
C ASP A 48 5.75 -13.54 -2.72
N TYR A 49 5.25 -13.52 -1.49
CA TYR A 49 6.07 -13.43 -0.29
C TYR A 49 7.03 -14.63 -0.17
N ALA A 50 6.54 -15.85 -0.43
CA ALA A 50 7.41 -17.01 -0.45
C ALA A 50 8.54 -16.89 -1.49
N LYS A 51 8.21 -16.47 -2.72
CA LYS A 51 9.20 -16.33 -3.81
C LYS A 51 10.21 -15.21 -3.57
N HIS A 52 9.77 -14.08 -3.05
CA HIS A 52 10.57 -12.84 -3.03
C HIS A 52 11.21 -12.56 -1.67
N CYS A 53 10.59 -12.99 -0.57
CA CYS A 53 11.04 -12.68 0.78
C CYS A 53 11.68 -13.89 1.49
N VAL A 54 11.18 -15.11 1.24
CA VAL A 54 11.67 -16.33 1.92
C VAL A 54 12.74 -17.06 1.10
N PHE A 55 12.46 -17.33 -0.17
CA PHE A 55 13.29 -18.19 -1.03
C PHE A 55 14.22 -17.40 -1.98
N ARG A 56 14.59 -16.17 -1.61
CA ARG A 56 15.48 -15.29 -2.39
C ARG A 56 16.85 -15.91 -2.69
#